data_AF-A0A0M8YJL2-F1
#
_entry.id   AF-A0A0M8YJL2-F1
#
_cell.length_a   1.000
_cell.length_b   1.000
_cell.length_c   1.000
_cell.angle_alpha   90.00
_cell.angle_beta   90.00
_cell.angle_gamma   90.00
#
_symmetry.space_group_name_H-M   'P 1'
#
loop_
_entity.id
_entity.type
_entity.pdbx_description
1 polymer ?
#
loop_
_entity_poly.entity_id
_entity_poly.type
_entity_poly.pdbx_seq_one_letter_code
_entity_poly.pdbx_strand_id
1 'polypeptide(L)'
;MAAIPLVEGDLRWVFPDLVEVEAVLTVLRLAEARVERLAGRLGRPGAGLVFDHLPGAPYAGLSALAEFEEVAFHVHVSLPRDPHRNVLRPPPPWQVEGEISVRCDAIRDCGRHEIESVGSAHDTPLDAADGVLTVAGWLLDRGTAQPHASWRKRDVLSRHR
;
A
#
# COMPACT_ATOMS: atom_id res chain seq x y z
N MET A 1 -7.22 -4.18 -14.84
CA MET A 1 -6.85 -2.76 -14.76
C MET A 1 -5.33 -2.70 -14.85
N ALA A 2 -4.75 -1.79 -15.64
CA ALA A 2 -3.31 -1.69 -15.75
C ALA A 2 -2.81 -0.69 -14.68
N ALA A 3 -1.91 -1.13 -13.82
CA ALA A 3 -1.23 -0.27 -12.87
C ALA A 3 -0.28 0.68 -13.63
N ILE A 4 -0.30 1.97 -13.29
CA ILE A 4 0.57 2.97 -13.93
C ILE A 4 1.76 3.24 -13.00
N PRO A 5 3.01 3.02 -13.44
CA PRO A 5 4.19 3.31 -12.61
C PRO A 5 4.25 4.77 -12.14
N LEU A 6 4.81 5.01 -10.96
CA LEU A 6 4.97 6.36 -10.38
C LEU A 6 5.61 7.35 -11.38
N VAL A 7 6.60 6.88 -12.14
CA VAL A 7 7.34 7.69 -13.13
C VAL A 7 6.54 8.06 -14.38
N GLU A 8 5.42 7.38 -14.63
CA GLU A 8 4.59 7.57 -15.83
C GLU A 8 3.26 8.30 -15.54
N GLY A 9 2.88 8.43 -14.26
CA GLY A 9 1.62 9.05 -13.86
C GLY A 9 1.72 10.50 -13.38
N ASP A 10 0.56 11.11 -13.12
CA ASP A 10 0.46 12.46 -12.54
C ASP A 10 0.03 12.37 -11.07
N LEU A 11 0.84 12.94 -10.17
CA LEU A 11 0.53 12.99 -8.74
C LEU A 11 -0.78 13.72 -8.43
N ARG A 12 -1.26 14.58 -9.34
CA ARG A 12 -2.56 15.26 -9.19
C ARG A 12 -3.77 14.33 -9.28
N TRP A 13 -3.60 13.12 -9.76
CA TRP A 13 -4.65 12.11 -9.67
C TRP A 13 -4.91 11.68 -8.23
N VAL A 14 -3.91 11.75 -7.36
CA VAL A 14 -4.02 11.42 -5.93
C VAL A 14 -4.16 12.70 -5.09
N PHE A 15 -3.45 13.76 -5.48
CA PHE A 15 -3.35 15.05 -4.79
C PHE A 15 -3.80 16.21 -5.70
N PRO A 16 -5.12 16.42 -5.89
CA PRO A 16 -5.65 17.31 -6.92
C PRO A 16 -5.09 18.73 -6.92
N ASP A 17 -4.89 19.30 -5.73
CA ASP A 17 -4.43 20.68 -5.54
C ASP A 17 -2.90 20.77 -5.33
N LEU A 18 -2.14 19.75 -5.73
CA LEU A 18 -0.70 19.71 -5.53
C LEU A 18 0.04 20.77 -6.36
N VAL A 19 0.68 21.70 -5.65
CA VAL A 19 1.57 22.73 -6.22
C VAL A 19 3.02 22.26 -6.21
N GLU A 20 3.52 21.82 -5.05
CA GLU A 20 4.91 21.41 -4.82
C GLU A 20 5.16 19.94 -5.24
N VAL A 21 5.05 19.66 -6.54
CA VAL A 21 5.13 18.29 -7.09
C VAL A 21 6.46 17.59 -6.76
N GLU A 22 7.59 18.27 -6.93
CA GLU A 22 8.92 17.66 -6.75
C GLU A 22 9.20 17.24 -5.30
N ALA A 23 8.70 18.00 -4.33
CA ALA A 23 8.86 17.67 -2.92
C ALA A 23 8.14 16.35 -2.58
N VAL A 24 6.88 16.22 -3.00
CA VAL A 24 6.08 15.00 -2.82
C VAL A 24 6.70 13.83 -3.59
N LEU A 25 7.09 14.04 -4.85
CA LEU A 25 7.69 13.00 -5.68
C LEU A 25 9.00 12.47 -5.10
N THR A 26 9.83 13.34 -4.52
CA THR A 26 11.09 12.95 -3.87
C THR A 26 10.84 11.99 -2.72
N VAL A 27 9.85 12.28 -1.86
CA VAL A 27 9.48 11.42 -0.74
C VAL A 27 8.92 10.07 -1.22
N LEU A 28 8.05 10.09 -2.23
CA LEU A 28 7.48 8.86 -2.78
C LEU A 28 8.55 7.95 -3.42
N ARG A 29 9.56 8.51 -4.11
CA ARG A 29 10.70 7.72 -4.62
C ARG A 29 11.50 7.04 -3.51
N LEU A 30 11.64 7.68 -2.34
CA LEU A 30 12.27 7.04 -1.19
C LEU A 30 11.43 5.88 -0.64
N ALA A 31 10.11 6.01 -0.68
CA ALA A 31 9.20 4.94 -0.27
C ALA A 31 9.23 3.78 -1.27
N GLU A 32 9.21 4.06 -2.57
CA GLU A 32 9.38 3.08 -3.64
C GLU A 32 10.65 2.25 -3.44
N ALA A 33 11.80 2.91 -3.24
CA ALA A 33 13.07 2.23 -2.99
C ALA A 33 13.04 1.27 -1.78
N ARG A 34 12.23 1.58 -0.74
CA ARG A 34 12.06 0.68 0.41
C ARG A 34 11.24 -0.55 0.05
N VAL A 35 10.17 -0.37 -0.71
CA VAL A 35 9.34 -1.49 -1.18
C VAL A 35 10.11 -2.35 -2.16
N GLU A 36 10.87 -1.77 -3.09
CA GLU A 36 11.74 -2.51 -4.00
C GLU A 36 12.80 -3.32 -3.25
N ARG A 37 13.42 -2.72 -2.22
CA ARG A 37 14.37 -3.43 -1.37
C ARG A 37 13.73 -4.59 -0.62
N LEU A 38 12.50 -4.42 -0.12
CA LEU A 38 11.72 -5.50 0.49
C LEU A 38 11.45 -6.60 -0.53
N ALA A 39 10.92 -6.26 -1.70
CA ALA A 39 10.63 -7.21 -2.77
C ALA A 39 11.89 -8.01 -3.18
N GLY A 40 13.02 -7.32 -3.37
CA GLY A 40 14.31 -7.96 -3.65
C GLY A 40 14.75 -8.94 -2.56
N ARG A 41 14.48 -8.64 -1.28
CA ARG A 41 14.72 -9.58 -0.16
C ARG A 41 13.79 -10.78 -0.19
N LEU A 42 12.56 -10.57 -0.62
CA LEU A 42 11.58 -11.62 -0.86
C LEU A 42 11.89 -12.44 -2.13
N GLY A 43 12.91 -12.06 -2.91
CA GLY A 43 13.37 -12.82 -4.08
C GLY A 43 12.57 -12.55 -5.37
N ARG A 44 11.74 -11.51 -5.40
CA ARG A 44 11.01 -11.08 -6.59
C ARG A 44 11.11 -9.57 -6.77
N PRO A 45 11.37 -9.05 -7.98
CA PRO A 45 11.28 -7.62 -8.21
C PRO A 45 9.85 -7.14 -7.96
N GLY A 46 9.70 -6.05 -7.19
CA GLY A 46 8.42 -5.37 -7.01
C GLY A 46 8.13 -4.44 -8.18
N ALA A 47 6.87 -4.06 -8.35
CA ALA A 47 6.46 -3.08 -9.37
C ALA A 47 6.72 -1.61 -8.94
N GLY A 48 7.31 -1.39 -7.76
CA GLY A 48 7.45 -0.07 -7.17
C GLY A 48 6.11 0.49 -6.69
N LEU A 49 6.01 1.82 -6.64
CA LEU A 49 4.75 2.52 -6.40
C LEU A 49 4.00 2.68 -7.72
N VAL A 50 2.70 2.41 -7.69
CA VAL A 50 1.82 2.46 -8.85
C VAL A 50 0.53 3.21 -8.53
N PHE A 51 -0.02 3.86 -9.55
CA PHE A 51 -1.34 4.46 -9.48
C PHE A 51 -2.42 3.43 -9.82
N ASP A 52 -3.42 3.35 -8.95
CA ASP A 52 -4.66 2.62 -9.17
C ASP A 52 -5.72 3.57 -9.72
N HIS A 53 -5.63 3.87 -11.02
CA HIS A 53 -6.55 4.77 -11.70
C HIS A 53 -7.65 3.99 -12.44
N LEU A 54 -8.89 4.10 -11.98
CA LEU A 54 -10.05 3.58 -12.69
C LEU A 54 -10.47 4.55 -13.81
N PRO A 55 -10.73 4.08 -15.05
CA PRO A 55 -11.24 4.94 -16.11
C PRO A 55 -12.53 5.66 -15.68
N GLY A 56 -12.56 6.99 -15.79
CA GLY A 56 -13.71 7.82 -15.40
C GLY A 56 -13.81 8.14 -13.90
N ALA A 57 -12.92 7.60 -13.07
CA ALA A 57 -12.80 8.06 -11.68
C ALA A 57 -12.07 9.41 -11.64
N PRO A 58 -12.53 10.36 -10.80
CA PRO A 58 -11.89 11.67 -10.66
C PRO A 58 -10.55 11.62 -9.91
N TYR A 59 -10.26 10.49 -9.26
CA TYR A 59 -9.12 10.31 -8.38
C TYR A 59 -8.54 8.91 -8.54
N ALA A 60 -7.24 8.77 -8.30
CA ALA A 60 -6.52 7.51 -8.24
C ALA A 60 -6.12 7.17 -6.79
N GLY A 61 -5.98 5.87 -6.52
CA GLY A 61 -5.18 5.41 -5.39
C GLY A 61 -3.70 5.39 -5.75
N LEU A 62 -2.85 5.32 -4.73
CA LEU A 62 -1.41 5.03 -4.89
C LEU A 62 -1.10 3.80 -4.05
N SER A 63 -0.47 2.78 -4.62
CA SER A 63 -0.16 1.55 -3.89
C SER A 63 1.18 0.96 -4.28
N ALA A 64 1.73 0.11 -3.43
CA ALA A 64 2.86 -0.74 -3.76
C ALA A 64 2.71 -2.10 -3.08
N LEU A 65 3.02 -3.16 -3.82
CA LEU A 65 2.92 -4.54 -3.37
C LEU A 65 4.26 -5.24 -3.50
N ALA A 66 4.72 -5.83 -2.39
CA ALA A 66 5.79 -6.82 -2.38
C ALA A 66 5.21 -8.16 -1.92
N GLU A 67 5.30 -9.19 -2.76
CA GLU A 67 4.73 -10.50 -2.48
C GLU A 67 5.71 -11.64 -2.69
N PHE A 68 5.60 -12.65 -1.85
CA PHE A 68 6.32 -13.91 -1.98
C PHE A 68 5.50 -15.07 -1.45
N GLU A 69 5.34 -16.09 -2.29
CA GLU A 69 4.50 -17.26 -2.03
C GLU A 69 3.10 -16.83 -1.54
N GLU A 70 2.80 -17.11 -0.27
CA GLU A 70 1.50 -16.84 0.34
C GLU A 70 1.44 -15.47 1.02
N VAL A 71 2.57 -14.79 1.25
CA VAL A 71 2.64 -13.53 2.03
C VAL A 71 2.67 -12.32 1.10
N ALA A 72 1.92 -11.29 1.46
CA ALA A 72 1.90 -9.98 0.81
C ALA A 72 2.18 -8.87 1.82
N PHE A 73 2.95 -7.89 1.37
CA PHE A 73 3.24 -6.63 2.06
C PHE A 73 2.73 -5.52 1.15
N HIS A 74 1.75 -4.77 1.63
CA HIS A 74 1.03 -3.79 0.83
C HIS A 74 1.05 -2.44 1.55
N VAL A 75 1.43 -1.39 0.83
CA VAL A 75 1.17 -0.02 1.25
C VAL A 75 0.20 0.59 0.27
N HIS A 76 -0.77 1.35 0.76
CA HIS A 76 -1.70 2.06 -0.10
C HIS A 76 -2.15 3.38 0.49
N VAL A 77 -2.42 4.33 -0.40
CA VAL A 77 -3.06 5.61 -0.13
C VAL A 77 -4.46 5.53 -0.69
N SER A 78 -5.44 5.60 0.18
CA SER A 78 -6.85 5.66 -0.18
C SER A 78 -7.44 7.04 0.12
N LEU A 79 -8.47 7.38 -0.64
CA LEU A 79 -9.25 8.60 -0.42
C LEU A 79 -10.17 8.36 0.79
N PRO A 80 -10.50 9.43 1.54
CA PRO A 80 -11.39 9.30 2.68
C PRO A 80 -12.76 8.81 2.21
N ARG A 81 -13.37 7.92 3.00
CA ARG A 81 -14.73 7.44 2.79
C ARG A 81 -15.65 7.98 3.88
N ASP A 82 -16.88 8.31 3.51
CA ASP A 82 -17.95 8.52 4.48
C ASP A 82 -18.24 7.18 5.18
N PRO A 83 -18.09 7.08 6.52
CA PRO A 83 -18.24 5.81 7.23
C PRO A 83 -19.70 5.32 7.28
N HIS A 84 -20.68 6.19 7.09
CA HIS A 84 -22.10 5.84 7.11
C HIS A 84 -22.62 5.42 5.73
N ARG A 85 -22.07 6.03 4.68
CA ARG A 85 -22.53 5.84 3.30
C ARG A 85 -21.59 4.97 2.47
N ASN A 86 -20.37 4.75 2.95
CA ASN A 86 -19.28 4.09 2.23
C ASN A 86 -19.01 4.71 0.84
N VAL A 87 -19.13 6.04 0.75
CA VAL A 87 -18.90 6.81 -0.48
C VAL A 87 -17.59 7.58 -0.37
N LEU A 88 -16.81 7.63 -1.45
CA LEU A 88 -15.59 8.43 -1.53
C LEU A 88 -15.89 9.91 -1.31
N ARG A 89 -15.04 10.57 -0.52
CA ARG A 89 -15.04 12.01 -0.34
C ARG A 89 -13.76 12.59 -0.96
N PRO A 90 -13.82 13.82 -1.48
CA PRO A 90 -12.60 14.53 -1.86
C PRO A 90 -11.66 14.60 -0.64
N PRO A 91 -10.36 14.33 -0.82
CA PRO A 91 -9.38 14.58 0.22
C PRO A 91 -9.21 16.08 0.46
N PRO A 92 -8.66 16.51 1.61
CA PRO A 92 -8.19 15.71 2.75
C PRO A 92 -9.32 15.12 3.65
N PRO A 93 -9.01 14.14 4.52
CA PRO A 93 -7.69 13.55 4.77
C PRO A 93 -7.40 12.33 3.87
N TRP A 94 -6.16 12.21 3.38
CA TRP A 94 -5.69 10.96 2.76
C TRP A 94 -5.47 9.90 3.82
N GLN A 95 -5.95 8.68 3.58
CA GLN A 95 -5.70 7.53 4.44
C GLN A 95 -4.50 6.78 3.89
N VAL A 96 -3.46 6.64 4.69
CA VAL A 96 -2.27 5.87 4.35
C VAL A 96 -2.25 4.64 5.22
N GLU A 97 -2.21 3.47 4.58
CA GLU A 97 -2.34 2.18 5.24
C GLU A 97 -1.25 1.22 4.77
N GLY A 98 -0.76 0.42 5.72
CA GLY A 98 0.15 -0.69 5.49
C GLY A 98 -0.47 -1.96 6.00
N GLU A 99 -0.38 -3.03 5.22
CA GLU A 99 -0.96 -4.33 5.52
C GLU A 99 0.07 -5.43 5.24
N ILE A 100 0.16 -6.39 6.16
CA ILE A 100 0.80 -7.67 5.93
C ILE A 100 -0.31 -8.72 5.93
N SER A 101 -0.46 -9.46 4.83
CA SER A 101 -1.48 -10.50 4.72
C SER A 101 -0.96 -11.79 4.14
N VAL A 102 -1.71 -12.87 4.40
CA VAL A 102 -1.39 -14.22 3.93
C VAL A 102 -2.55 -14.80 3.15
N ARG A 103 -2.28 -15.56 2.10
CA ARG A 103 -3.30 -16.21 1.29
C ARG A 103 -4.06 -17.25 2.12
N CYS A 104 -5.40 -17.22 2.10
CA CYS A 104 -6.20 -18.24 2.75
C CYS A 104 -6.09 -19.57 1.98
N ASP A 105 -5.87 -20.68 2.70
CA ASP A 105 -5.83 -22.05 2.15
C ASP A 105 -6.99 -22.93 2.63
N ALA A 106 -7.75 -22.47 3.63
CA ALA A 106 -8.84 -23.23 4.25
C ALA A 106 -10.11 -23.24 3.38
N ILE A 107 -10.41 -22.12 2.72
CA ILE A 107 -11.62 -21.94 1.91
C ILE A 107 -11.21 -21.45 0.52
N ARG A 108 -11.61 -22.20 -0.51
CA ARG A 108 -11.45 -21.78 -1.90
C ARG A 108 -12.16 -20.43 -2.10
N ASP A 109 -11.46 -19.47 -2.67
CA ASP A 109 -11.94 -18.10 -2.96
C ASP A 109 -12.05 -17.13 -1.76
N CYS A 110 -11.52 -17.49 -0.58
CA CYS A 110 -11.49 -16.56 0.56
C CYS A 110 -10.47 -15.41 0.41
N GLY A 111 -9.52 -15.51 -0.52
CA GLY A 111 -8.56 -14.45 -0.80
C GLY A 111 -7.37 -14.43 0.18
N ARG A 112 -7.24 -13.36 0.97
CA ARG A 112 -6.13 -13.13 1.92
C ARG A 112 -6.66 -12.75 3.30
N HIS A 113 -5.93 -13.11 4.35
CA HIS A 113 -6.17 -12.71 5.74
C HIS A 113 -5.13 -11.69 6.18
N GLU A 114 -5.58 -10.55 6.69
CA GLU A 114 -4.72 -9.57 7.36
C GLU A 114 -4.10 -10.18 8.62
N ILE A 115 -2.79 -10.00 8.77
CA ILE A 115 -2.01 -10.43 9.94
C ILE A 115 -1.64 -9.24 10.81
N GLU A 116 -1.18 -8.16 10.18
CA GLU A 116 -0.83 -6.91 10.83
C GLU A 116 -1.17 -5.74 9.91
N SER A 117 -1.66 -4.66 10.50
CA SER A 117 -1.91 -3.41 9.80
C SER A 117 -1.45 -2.20 10.62
N VAL A 118 -1.15 -1.12 9.90
CA VAL A 118 -0.90 0.21 10.46
C VAL A 118 -1.56 1.23 9.54
N GLY A 119 -2.15 2.28 10.10
CA GLY A 119 -2.80 3.31 9.31
C GLY A 119 -2.75 4.68 9.97
N SER A 120 -2.73 5.72 9.14
CA SER A 120 -2.78 7.11 9.57
C SER A 120 -3.49 8.00 8.54
N ALA A 121 -4.09 9.08 9.03
CA ALA A 121 -4.77 10.08 8.22
C ALA A 121 -3.91 11.36 8.12
N HIS A 122 -3.85 11.96 6.93
CA HIS A 122 -2.99 13.10 6.64
C HIS A 122 -3.75 14.21 5.91
N ASP A 123 -3.56 15.45 6.33
CA ASP A 123 -4.30 16.61 5.79
C ASP A 123 -3.57 17.33 4.65
N THR A 124 -2.29 17.00 4.41
CA THR A 124 -1.51 17.57 3.32
C THR A 124 -0.90 16.49 2.42
N PRO A 125 -0.67 16.78 1.12
CA PRO A 125 -0.01 15.84 0.22
C PRO A 125 1.38 15.40 0.69
N LEU A 126 2.16 16.33 1.27
CA LEU A 126 3.50 16.03 1.76
C LEU A 126 3.45 15.13 2.99
N ASP A 127 2.58 15.42 3.96
CA ASP A 127 2.39 14.56 5.13
C ASP A 127 1.91 13.16 4.73
N ALA A 128 1.04 13.06 3.72
CA ALA A 128 0.58 11.77 3.19
C ALA A 128 1.74 11.00 2.56
N ALA A 129 2.62 11.66 1.78
CA ALA A 129 3.80 11.02 1.21
C ALA A 129 4.79 10.56 2.29
N ASP A 130 4.99 11.36 3.34
CA ASP A 130 5.80 10.97 4.51
C ASP A 130 5.17 9.80 5.28
N GLY A 131 3.84 9.74 5.32
CA GLY A 131 3.09 8.58 5.79
C GLY A 131 3.42 7.33 4.98
N VAL A 132 3.40 7.41 3.64
CA VAL A 132 3.74 6.28 2.76
C VAL A 132 5.18 5.85 2.99
N LEU A 133 6.10 6.80 3.13
CA LEU A 133 7.50 6.54 3.43
C LEU A 133 7.68 5.81 4.77
N THR A 134 6.94 6.24 5.79
CA THR A 134 6.94 5.64 7.14
C THR A 134 6.41 4.21 7.10
N VAL A 135 5.26 4.00 6.44
CA VAL A 135 4.65 2.67 6.30
C VAL A 135 5.55 1.73 5.49
N ALA A 136 6.15 2.20 4.39
CA ALA A 136 7.10 1.42 3.61
C ALA A 136 8.34 1.01 4.44
N GLY A 137 8.79 1.89 5.34
CA GLY A 137 9.83 1.56 6.32
C GLY A 137 9.39 0.46 7.29
N TRP A 138 8.20 0.59 7.87
CA TRP A 138 7.62 -0.43 8.74
C TRP A 138 7.49 -1.80 8.04
N LEU A 139 7.01 -1.83 6.80
CA LEU A 139 6.92 -3.07 6.00
C LEU A 139 8.29 -3.70 5.77
N LEU A 140 9.30 -2.90 5.41
CA LEU A 140 10.67 -3.38 5.22
C LEU A 140 11.26 -3.95 6.51
N ASP A 141 11.10 -3.24 7.63
CA ASP A 141 11.57 -3.69 8.94
C ASP A 141 10.90 -5.00 9.34
N ARG A 142 9.57 -5.09 9.17
CA ARG A 142 8.81 -6.32 9.45
C ARG A 142 9.25 -7.47 8.56
N GLY A 143 9.27 -7.26 7.25
CA GLY A 143 9.64 -8.28 6.27
C GLY A 143 11.07 -8.80 6.41
N THR A 144 11.96 -8.03 7.04
CA THR A 144 13.35 -8.43 7.30
C THR A 144 13.61 -8.95 8.71
N ALA A 145 12.76 -8.62 9.68
CA ALA A 145 12.92 -9.06 11.07
C ALA A 145 12.63 -10.55 11.30
N GLN A 146 11.86 -11.20 10.42
CA GLN A 146 11.42 -12.59 10.63
C GLN A 146 11.56 -13.48 9.39
N PRO A 147 11.82 -14.79 9.55
CA PRO A 147 11.74 -15.75 8.45
C PRO A 147 10.34 -15.80 7.85
N HIS A 148 10.23 -15.92 6.52
CA HIS A 148 8.93 -15.88 5.83
C HIS A 148 7.90 -16.91 6.37
N ALA A 149 8.37 -18.09 6.76
CA ALA A 149 7.54 -19.15 7.33
C ALA A 149 6.89 -18.79 8.69
N SER A 150 7.31 -17.71 9.36
CA SER A 150 6.69 -17.27 10.61
C SER A 150 5.34 -16.58 10.38
N TRP A 151 5.16 -15.87 9.26
CA TRP A 151 3.94 -15.12 8.96
C TRP A 151 2.72 -16.03 8.88
N ARG A 152 2.89 -17.21 8.26
CA ARG A 152 1.81 -18.19 8.13
C ARG A 152 1.29 -18.68 9.47
N LYS A 153 2.16 -18.84 10.46
CA LYS A 153 1.78 -19.32 11.80
C LYS A 153 0.89 -18.33 12.56
N ARG A 154 0.88 -17.06 12.13
CA ARG A 154 0.06 -15.99 12.69
C ARG A 154 -1.32 -15.91 12.07
N ASP A 155 -1.57 -16.67 11.00
CA ASP A 155 -2.93 -16.83 10.48
C ASP A 155 -3.77 -17.58 11.51
N VAL A 156 -4.60 -16.84 12.24
CA VAL A 156 -5.54 -17.40 13.22
C VAL A 156 -6.87 -17.79 12.58
N LEU A 157 -7.16 -17.29 11.38
CA LEU A 157 -8.44 -17.46 10.69
C LEU A 157 -8.46 -18.72 9.82
N SER A 158 -7.31 -19.16 9.29
CA SER A 158 -7.21 -20.44 8.55
C SER A 158 -7.22 -21.69 9.46
N ARG A 159 -7.39 -21.54 10.79
CA ARG A 159 -7.37 -22.66 11.76
C ARG A 159 -8.67 -23.48 11.82
N HIS A 160 -9.64 -23.19 10.96
CA HIS A 160 -10.84 -24.01 10.82
C HIS A 160 -10.53 -25.26 9.98
N ARG A 161 -9.94 -26.28 10.62
CA ARG A 161 -9.96 -27.68 10.12
C ARG A 161 -11.00 -28.47 10.91
#